data_AF-A0A2J8R0L5-F1
#
_entry.id   AF-A0A2J8R0L5-F1
#
_cell.length_a   1.000
_cell.length_b   1.000
_cell.length_c   1.000
_cell.angle_alpha   90.00
_cell.angle_beta   90.00
_cell.angle_gamma   90.00
#
_symmetry.space_group_name_H-M   'P 1'
#
loop_
_entity.id
_entity.type
_entity.pdbx_description
1 polymer ?
#
loop_
_entity_poly.entity_id
_entity_poly.type
_entity_poly.pdbx_seq_one_letter_code
_entity_poly.pdbx_strand_id
1 'polypeptide(L)'
;MDSTVPSALELPQRLALNPRESLRSPEEEEPHLLSSLAAVQTLANVIRPCYGPHGRQKFLVTMKGETVCTGCATAILRALELEHPVAWFLREAAQTQAENSGDGTAFVVLLTEALLEQAEQLLKAGLPRPQLREAYATAAAEVLATLPSLAIQSLGPLEDPSWALHSVMNTHTLSPVDHLTKLVAHACWTIKELDGSFKPERVGVCALHGGTLEDSCLLQGLAISGKLCGQMAAVLSGARVALFACPFGPAHPNAPATARLSSPADLAQFSKGSDQLLEMQVGQLAAAGINVAVVLGEVDEETLTLADKYGIVVIQARSRMEISYLSEVLDTPLLPRLLPPQRPGKCQRVYRQELGDGLAVVFEWECTGTPALTVVLRGATTQGLRSAEQAVYHGIDAYFQLCQDPRLIPGAGATEMALAKMLSDKGSRLEGPNGPAFLAFARALKYLPKTLAENAGLAVSDVVAEMSGVHQGGNLLMGVGAEGIINVAQEGVWDTLIVKAQGFRAVAEVVLQLVTVDEIVVAKKSPTHQQIWNPDSKTKKRPPPVEKKKKNPWNE
;
A
#
# COMPACT_ATOMS: atom_id res chain seq x y z
N MET A 1 42.05 -9.75 -37.33
CA MET A 1 42.75 -9.98 -36.05
C MET A 1 42.94 -8.58 -35.49
N ASP A 2 42.10 -8.06 -34.61
CA ASP A 2 41.50 -8.69 -33.43
C ASP A 2 40.07 -8.22 -33.19
N SER A 3 39.21 -9.17 -32.84
CA SER A 3 37.86 -8.98 -32.31
C SER A 3 37.94 -8.61 -30.83
N THR A 4 37.48 -7.41 -30.48
CA THR A 4 37.29 -6.99 -29.08
C THR A 4 36.08 -7.71 -28.48
N VAL A 5 36.36 -8.66 -27.60
CA VAL A 5 35.40 -9.31 -26.71
C VAL A 5 34.96 -8.28 -25.65
N PRO A 6 33.65 -8.10 -25.36
CA PRO A 6 33.23 -7.27 -24.24
C PRO A 6 33.59 -7.96 -22.91
N SER A 7 34.24 -7.22 -22.02
CA SER A 7 34.75 -7.70 -20.74
C SER A 7 33.63 -8.21 -19.83
N ALA A 8 33.82 -9.44 -19.36
CA ALA A 8 33.25 -10.11 -18.19
C ALA A 8 32.05 -9.44 -17.50
N LEU A 9 30.88 -10.06 -17.63
CA LEU A 9 29.86 -10.08 -16.58
C LEU A 9 30.55 -10.52 -15.28
N GLU A 10 30.69 -9.62 -14.31
CA GLU A 10 31.20 -9.99 -12.98
C GLU A 10 30.28 -11.04 -12.37
N LEU A 11 30.86 -12.16 -11.93
CA LEU A 11 30.14 -13.23 -11.25
C LEU A 11 29.47 -12.69 -9.97
N PRO A 12 28.25 -13.16 -9.63
CA PRO A 12 27.58 -12.76 -8.42
C PRO A 12 28.46 -13.01 -7.18
N GLN A 13 28.53 -12.03 -6.28
CA GLN A 13 29.33 -12.17 -5.05
C GLN A 13 28.43 -12.60 -3.90
N ARG A 14 28.95 -13.53 -3.08
CA ARG A 14 28.30 -13.96 -1.84
C ARG A 14 28.18 -12.78 -0.87
N LEU A 15 27.03 -12.64 -0.22
CA LEU A 15 26.85 -11.71 0.89
C LEU A 15 27.70 -12.21 2.08
N ALA A 16 28.94 -11.73 2.20
CA ALA A 16 29.79 -11.98 3.35
C ALA A 16 29.69 -10.83 4.36
N LEU A 17 29.40 -11.14 5.62
CA LEU A 17 29.52 -10.21 6.74
C LEU A 17 31.01 -10.07 7.11
N ASN A 18 31.54 -8.85 6.96
CA ASN A 18 32.88 -8.37 7.37
C ASN A 18 34.12 -8.94 6.63
N PRO A 19 35.04 -8.11 6.09
CA PRO A 19 36.21 -8.57 5.32
C PRO A 19 37.43 -9.00 6.16
N ARG A 20 37.29 -9.39 7.44
CA ARG A 20 38.45 -9.58 8.34
C ARG A 20 38.66 -10.96 8.95
N GLU A 21 37.83 -11.96 8.66
CA GLU A 21 38.07 -13.33 9.16
C GLU A 21 37.95 -14.36 8.04
N SER A 22 39.03 -14.57 7.29
CA SER A 22 39.18 -15.78 6.47
C SER A 22 40.21 -16.69 7.15
N LEU A 23 39.72 -17.66 7.94
CA LEU A 23 40.34 -18.96 8.26
C LEU A 23 39.51 -19.62 9.38
N ARG A 24 38.45 -20.36 9.04
CA ARG A 24 37.85 -21.38 9.91
C ARG A 24 37.46 -22.63 9.11
N SER A 25 37.62 -23.76 9.79
CA SER A 25 37.56 -25.18 9.41
C SER A 25 36.19 -25.68 8.90
N PRO A 26 36.11 -26.90 8.31
CA PRO A 26 34.88 -27.47 7.76
C PRO A 26 33.98 -28.04 8.87
N GLU A 27 33.35 -27.15 9.62
CA GLU A 27 32.10 -27.42 10.32
C GLU A 27 31.11 -26.40 9.75
N GLU A 28 30.35 -26.82 8.73
CA GLU A 28 29.41 -26.00 7.96
C GLU A 28 28.20 -25.62 8.83
N GLU A 29 28.33 -24.56 9.62
CA GLU A 29 27.19 -23.90 10.28
C GLU A 29 26.35 -23.19 9.22
N GLU A 30 25.08 -23.59 9.06
CA GLU A 30 24.08 -23.04 8.11
C GLU A 30 23.85 -21.51 8.29
N PRO A 31 24.53 -20.60 7.56
CA PRO A 31 24.46 -19.16 7.84
C PRO A 31 23.24 -18.48 7.20
N HIS A 32 22.56 -19.15 6.27
CA HIS A 32 21.70 -18.50 5.28
C HIS A 32 20.21 -18.40 5.67
N LEU A 33 19.73 -19.30 6.54
CA LEU A 33 18.41 -19.11 7.15
C LEU A 33 18.45 -18.10 8.30
N LEU A 34 19.57 -18.04 9.04
CA LEU A 34 19.81 -17.03 10.07
C LEU A 34 19.82 -15.62 9.47
N SER A 35 20.45 -15.43 8.31
CA SER A 35 20.43 -14.14 7.60
C SER A 35 19.03 -13.79 7.08
N SER A 36 18.29 -14.79 6.60
CA SER A 36 16.90 -14.60 6.13
C SER A 36 15.97 -14.19 7.27
N LEU A 37 16.05 -14.85 8.42
CA LEU A 37 15.24 -14.54 9.60
C LEU A 37 15.57 -13.15 10.14
N ALA A 38 16.85 -12.76 10.22
CA ALA A 38 17.24 -11.43 10.71
C ALA A 38 16.62 -10.29 9.87
N ALA A 39 16.55 -10.45 8.55
CA ALA A 39 15.91 -9.48 7.66
C ALA A 39 14.40 -9.39 7.89
N VAL A 40 13.72 -10.54 8.04
CA VAL A 40 12.29 -10.61 8.36
C VAL A 40 12.00 -10.02 9.73
N GLN A 41 12.77 -10.36 10.76
CA GLN A 41 12.67 -9.80 12.11
C GLN A 41 12.86 -8.29 12.12
N THR A 42 13.79 -7.77 11.33
CA THR A 42 13.97 -6.32 11.21
C THR A 42 12.71 -5.65 10.68
N LEU A 43 12.10 -6.21 9.62
CA LEU A 43 10.86 -5.69 9.07
C LEU A 43 9.68 -5.84 10.05
N ALA A 44 9.57 -6.99 10.71
CA ALA A 44 8.54 -7.27 11.71
C ALA A 44 8.68 -6.34 12.93
N ASN A 45 9.89 -6.05 13.40
CA ASN A 45 10.14 -5.08 14.49
C ASN A 45 9.67 -3.67 14.12
N VAL A 46 9.76 -3.29 12.84
CA VAL A 46 9.17 -2.04 12.36
C VAL A 46 7.65 -2.14 12.46
N ILE A 47 7.01 -3.18 11.92
CA ILE A 47 5.55 -3.24 11.85
C ILE A 47 4.86 -3.53 13.20
N ARG A 48 5.44 -4.37 14.06
CA ARG A 48 4.87 -4.89 15.32
C ARG A 48 4.23 -3.83 16.21
N PRO A 49 4.87 -2.67 16.50
CA PRO A 49 4.28 -1.64 17.34
C PRO A 49 3.03 -0.98 16.76
N CYS A 50 2.73 -1.19 15.48
CA CYS A 50 1.58 -0.60 14.78
C CYS A 50 0.37 -1.55 14.72
N TYR A 51 0.50 -2.79 15.22
CA TYR A 51 -0.52 -3.82 15.09
C TYR A 51 -1.65 -3.68 16.12
N GLY A 52 -2.90 -3.66 15.64
CA GLY A 52 -4.10 -3.55 16.48
C GLY A 52 -4.53 -2.09 16.76
N PRO A 53 -5.67 -1.90 17.45
CA PRO A 53 -6.27 -0.57 17.65
C PRO A 53 -5.44 0.36 18.55
N HIS A 54 -4.63 -0.21 19.45
CA HIS A 54 -3.66 0.52 20.28
C HIS A 54 -2.27 0.59 19.63
N GLY A 55 -2.19 0.36 18.32
CA GLY A 55 -0.98 0.50 17.54
C GLY A 55 -0.46 1.94 17.53
N ARG A 56 0.85 2.09 17.44
CA ARG A 56 1.56 3.38 17.39
C ARG A 56 1.84 3.75 15.95
N GLN A 57 1.72 5.04 15.64
CA GLN A 57 2.06 5.58 14.33
C GLN A 57 3.58 5.78 14.17
N LYS A 58 4.06 5.81 12.93
CA LYS A 58 5.45 6.10 12.58
C LYS A 58 5.57 7.33 11.71
N PHE A 59 6.56 8.16 12.00
CA PHE A 59 7.04 9.18 11.06
C PHE A 59 8.01 8.56 10.06
N LEU A 60 7.65 8.63 8.79
CA LEU A 60 8.43 8.19 7.64
C LEU A 60 8.88 9.42 6.87
N VAL A 61 10.12 9.43 6.41
CA VAL A 61 10.63 10.45 5.49
C VAL A 61 10.83 9.78 4.14
N THR A 62 10.08 10.21 3.13
CA THR A 62 10.19 9.64 1.78
C THR A 62 11.45 10.18 1.08
N MET A 63 11.84 9.56 -0.03
CA MET A 63 12.96 10.03 -0.86
C MET A 63 12.78 11.45 -1.40
N LYS A 64 11.54 11.92 -1.49
CA LYS A 64 11.22 13.30 -1.89
C LYS A 64 11.38 14.31 -0.74
N GLY A 65 11.74 13.86 0.46
CA GLY A 65 11.82 14.66 1.67
C GLY A 65 10.45 14.91 2.33
N GLU A 66 9.39 14.28 1.85
CA GLU A 66 8.06 14.42 2.44
C GLU A 66 7.96 13.60 3.72
N THR A 67 7.43 14.21 4.77
CA THR A 67 7.13 13.52 6.02
C THR A 67 5.73 12.94 5.99
N VAL A 68 5.62 11.63 6.21
CA VAL A 68 4.36 10.90 6.27
C VAL A 68 4.29 10.23 7.63
N CYS A 69 3.27 10.54 8.42
CA CYS A 69 3.00 9.79 9.64
C CYS A 69 1.93 8.72 9.33
N THR A 70 2.11 7.48 9.75
CA THR A 70 1.11 6.42 9.53
C THR A 70 1.36 5.21 10.43
N GLY A 71 0.27 4.57 10.88
CA GLY A 71 0.30 3.25 11.52
C GLY A 71 0.00 2.10 10.55
N CYS A 72 -0.39 2.40 9.31
CA CYS A 72 -0.77 1.38 8.34
C CYS A 72 0.46 0.66 7.80
N ALA A 73 0.51 -0.66 7.99
CA ALA A 73 1.63 -1.49 7.53
C ALA A 73 1.86 -1.39 6.01
N THR A 74 0.80 -1.31 5.21
CA THR A 74 0.90 -1.17 3.74
C THR A 74 1.60 0.12 3.35
N ALA A 75 1.24 1.23 3.98
CA ALA A 75 1.86 2.53 3.74
C ALA A 75 3.33 2.55 4.18
N ILE A 76 3.65 1.95 5.34
CA ILE A 76 5.02 1.81 5.83
C ILE A 76 5.86 0.99 4.84
N LEU A 77 5.39 -0.20 4.46
CA LEU A 77 6.08 -1.11 3.55
C LEU A 77 6.31 -0.51 2.16
N ARG A 78 5.40 0.32 1.65
CA ARG A 78 5.55 1.04 0.37
C ARG A 78 6.58 2.17 0.45
N ALA A 79 6.73 2.80 1.60
CA ALA A 79 7.68 3.90 1.80
C ALA A 79 9.12 3.42 2.07
N LEU A 80 9.29 2.18 2.55
CA LEU A 80 10.61 1.62 2.86
C LEU A 80 11.35 1.14 1.61
N GLU A 81 12.61 1.55 1.48
CA GLU A 81 13.54 0.96 0.52
C GLU A 81 14.24 -0.24 1.15
N LEU A 82 14.04 -1.42 0.55
CA LEU A 82 14.58 -2.68 1.05
C LEU A 82 15.68 -3.18 0.11
N GLU A 83 16.87 -3.41 0.67
CA GLU A 83 17.98 -4.00 -0.07
C GLU A 83 17.98 -5.53 0.00
N HIS A 84 17.53 -6.10 1.14
CA HIS A 84 17.59 -7.54 1.37
C HIS A 84 16.50 -8.27 0.56
N PRO A 85 16.84 -9.28 -0.28
CA PRO A 85 15.88 -9.97 -1.14
C PRO A 85 14.72 -10.62 -0.38
N VAL A 86 14.98 -11.20 0.80
CA VAL A 86 13.93 -11.82 1.63
C VAL A 86 12.97 -10.76 2.20
N ALA A 87 13.47 -9.60 2.61
CA ALA A 87 12.62 -8.53 3.10
C ALA A 87 11.76 -7.96 1.95
N TRP A 88 12.34 -7.83 0.76
CA TRP A 88 11.62 -7.48 -0.46
C TRP A 88 10.53 -8.50 -0.79
N PHE A 89 10.84 -9.80 -0.75
CA PHE A 89 9.88 -10.86 -1.02
C PHE A 89 8.69 -10.85 -0.03
N LEU A 90 8.97 -10.70 1.27
CA LEU A 90 7.92 -10.55 2.29
C LEU A 90 7.09 -9.29 2.07
N ARG A 91 7.73 -8.17 1.68
CA ARG A 91 7.02 -6.93 1.31
C ARG A 91 6.06 -7.16 0.15
N GLU A 92 6.48 -7.83 -0.91
CA GLU A 92 5.62 -8.10 -2.07
C GLU A 92 4.41 -8.97 -1.68
N ALA A 93 4.62 -10.00 -0.87
CA ALA A 93 3.52 -10.85 -0.40
C ALA A 93 2.51 -10.05 0.45
N ALA A 94 3.00 -9.18 1.33
CA ALA A 94 2.15 -8.32 2.15
C ALA A 94 1.44 -7.22 1.33
N GLN A 95 2.05 -6.73 0.24
CA GLN A 95 1.43 -5.80 -0.70
C GLN A 95 0.35 -6.49 -1.55
N THR A 96 0.62 -7.71 -2.03
CA THR A 96 -0.37 -8.54 -2.74
C THR A 96 -1.58 -8.82 -1.87
N GLN A 97 -1.37 -9.08 -0.57
CA GLN A 97 -2.46 -9.21 0.40
C GLN A 97 -3.28 -7.92 0.50
N ALA A 98 -2.63 -6.75 0.57
CA ALA A 98 -3.33 -5.47 0.61
C ALA A 98 -4.14 -5.20 -0.67
N GLU A 99 -3.62 -5.56 -1.84
CA GLU A 99 -4.27 -5.32 -3.13
C GLU A 99 -5.47 -6.24 -3.37
N ASN A 100 -5.43 -7.47 -2.87
CA ASN A 100 -6.53 -8.43 -3.03
C ASN A 100 -7.62 -8.29 -1.96
N SER A 101 -7.22 -7.95 -0.73
CA SER A 101 -8.07 -8.04 0.45
C SER A 101 -8.39 -6.69 1.09
N GLY A 102 -7.59 -5.65 0.82
CA GLY A 102 -7.64 -4.35 1.50
C GLY A 102 -7.12 -4.34 2.95
N ASP A 103 -6.82 -5.52 3.51
CA ASP A 103 -6.36 -5.67 4.90
C ASP A 103 -5.50 -6.94 5.10
N GLY A 104 -4.90 -7.10 6.28
CA GLY A 104 -4.12 -8.27 6.67
C GLY A 104 -2.61 -8.16 6.43
N THR A 105 -2.13 -7.01 5.96
CA THR A 105 -0.71 -6.77 5.66
C THR A 105 0.19 -6.97 6.88
N ALA A 106 -0.18 -6.39 8.04
CA ALA A 106 0.57 -6.55 9.27
C ALA A 106 0.54 -8.02 9.77
N PHE A 107 -0.61 -8.68 9.64
CA PHE A 107 -0.78 -10.09 9.97
C PHE A 107 0.18 -10.98 9.17
N VAL A 108 0.31 -10.75 7.86
CA VAL A 108 1.23 -11.52 7.00
C VAL A 108 2.68 -11.36 7.45
N VAL A 109 3.11 -10.13 7.76
CA VAL A 109 4.50 -9.87 8.19
C VAL A 109 4.80 -10.53 9.54
N LEU A 110 3.92 -10.32 10.54
CA LEU A 110 4.15 -10.80 11.90
C LEU A 110 4.06 -12.32 12.02
N LEU A 111 3.09 -12.94 11.34
CA LEU A 111 2.97 -14.40 11.39
C LEU A 111 4.09 -15.11 10.62
N THR A 112 4.55 -14.53 9.50
CA THR A 112 5.72 -15.05 8.78
C THR A 112 6.95 -15.05 9.66
N GLU A 113 7.21 -13.95 10.37
CA GLU A 113 8.33 -13.86 11.32
C GLU A 113 8.23 -14.90 12.42
N ALA A 114 7.07 -15.01 13.09
CA ALA A 114 6.86 -15.98 14.15
C ALA A 114 7.05 -17.44 13.68
N LEU A 115 6.57 -17.77 12.48
CA LEU A 115 6.74 -19.12 11.92
C LEU A 115 8.19 -19.42 11.53
N LEU A 116 8.93 -18.44 11.01
CA LEU A 116 10.34 -18.61 10.69
C LEU A 116 11.21 -18.72 11.94
N GLU A 117 10.89 -17.99 13.02
CA GLU A 117 11.56 -18.15 14.32
C GLU A 117 11.34 -19.57 14.87
N GLN A 118 10.12 -20.09 14.78
CA GLN A 118 9.82 -21.47 15.16
C GLN A 118 10.48 -22.51 14.25
N ALA A 119 10.59 -22.23 12.95
CA ALA A 119 11.29 -23.08 11.98
C ALA A 119 12.77 -23.19 12.31
N GLU A 120 13.43 -22.06 12.63
CA GLU A 120 14.84 -22.02 13.02
C GLU A 120 15.13 -22.93 14.22
N GLN A 121 14.24 -22.93 15.23
CA GLN A 121 14.37 -23.81 16.40
C GLN A 121 14.30 -25.30 16.02
N LEU A 122 13.41 -25.67 15.10
CA LEU A 122 13.27 -27.05 14.64
C LEU A 122 14.47 -27.50 13.78
N LEU A 123 15.02 -26.62 12.95
CA LEU A 123 16.22 -26.89 12.17
C LEU A 123 17.45 -27.08 13.06
N LYS A 124 17.62 -26.22 14.07
CA LYS A 124 18.66 -26.38 15.10
C LYS A 124 18.50 -27.67 15.90
N ALA A 125 17.27 -28.15 16.07
CA ALA A 125 16.97 -29.45 16.68
C ALA A 125 17.23 -30.65 15.74
N GLY A 126 17.69 -30.41 14.50
CA GLY A 126 18.09 -31.44 13.55
C GLY A 126 17.00 -31.90 12.59
N LEU A 127 15.85 -31.22 12.52
CA LEU A 127 14.79 -31.56 11.57
C LEU A 127 15.22 -31.16 10.14
N PRO A 128 15.24 -32.08 9.15
CA PRO A 128 15.62 -31.73 7.79
C PRO A 128 14.63 -30.76 7.12
N ARG A 129 15.15 -29.79 6.37
CA ARG A 129 14.33 -28.77 5.65
C ARG A 129 13.19 -29.35 4.81
N PRO A 130 13.36 -30.44 4.02
CA PRO A 130 12.25 -31.01 3.25
C PRO A 130 11.11 -31.53 4.13
N GLN A 131 11.44 -32.15 5.27
CA GLN A 131 10.46 -32.66 6.23
C GLN A 131 9.76 -31.52 6.96
N LEU A 132 10.49 -30.48 7.36
CA LEU A 132 9.91 -29.28 7.95
C LEU A 132 8.93 -28.59 6.99
N ARG A 133 9.31 -28.46 5.72
CA ARG A 133 8.45 -27.88 4.68
C ARG A 133 7.15 -28.68 4.51
N GLU A 134 7.24 -30.00 4.42
CA GLU A 134 6.06 -30.86 4.29
C GLU A 134 5.16 -30.78 5.53
N ALA A 135 5.75 -30.79 6.72
CA ALA A 135 5.03 -30.69 7.97
C ALA A 135 4.32 -29.33 8.13
N TYR A 136 4.99 -28.22 7.79
CA TYR A 136 4.39 -26.88 7.78
C TYR A 136 3.30 -26.73 6.72
N ALA A 137 3.48 -27.32 5.53
CA ALA A 137 2.45 -27.33 4.50
C ALA A 137 1.19 -28.07 4.98
N THR A 138 1.38 -29.20 5.68
CA THR A 138 0.29 -29.98 6.28
C THR A 138 -0.41 -29.21 7.40
N ALA A 139 0.35 -28.53 8.26
CA ALA A 139 -0.21 -27.68 9.33
C ALA A 139 -1.00 -26.50 8.75
N ALA A 140 -0.48 -25.82 7.71
CA ALA A 140 -1.16 -24.73 7.04
C ALA A 140 -2.46 -25.20 6.36
N ALA A 141 -2.44 -26.37 5.72
CA ALA A 141 -3.64 -26.97 5.13
C ALA A 141 -4.69 -27.29 6.21
N GLU A 142 -4.28 -27.79 7.38
CA GLU A 142 -5.18 -28.02 8.51
C GLU A 142 -5.82 -26.72 9.01
N VAL A 143 -5.04 -25.64 9.15
CA VAL A 143 -5.54 -24.32 9.56
C VAL A 143 -6.60 -23.84 8.59
N LEU A 144 -6.32 -23.89 7.29
CA LEU A 144 -7.25 -23.43 6.25
C LEU A 144 -8.52 -24.29 6.18
N ALA A 145 -8.41 -25.60 6.42
CA ALA A 145 -9.56 -26.49 6.49
C ALA A 145 -10.43 -26.25 7.74
N THR A 146 -9.80 -25.85 8.84
CA THR A 146 -10.45 -25.64 10.13
C THR A 146 -11.09 -24.26 10.25
N LEU A 147 -10.49 -23.23 9.65
CA LEU A 147 -10.91 -21.83 9.76
C LEU A 147 -12.42 -21.61 9.51
N PRO A 148 -13.07 -22.22 8.50
CA PRO A 148 -14.52 -22.12 8.29
C PRO A 148 -15.39 -22.57 9.47
N SER A 149 -14.92 -23.52 10.28
CA SER A 149 -15.65 -24.00 11.45
C SER A 149 -15.68 -23.00 12.62
N LEU A 150 -14.81 -21.99 12.59
CA LEU A 150 -14.75 -20.92 13.58
C LEU A 150 -15.66 -19.73 13.23
N ALA A 151 -16.33 -19.76 12.09
CA ALA A 151 -17.30 -18.73 11.72
C ALA A 151 -18.53 -18.82 12.63
N ILE A 152 -18.82 -17.74 13.35
CA ILE A 152 -19.93 -17.70 14.31
C ILE A 152 -21.03 -16.72 13.91
N GLN A 153 -20.72 -15.78 13.02
CA GLN A 153 -21.69 -14.81 12.52
C GLN A 153 -21.56 -14.66 11.01
N SER A 154 -22.64 -14.20 10.38
CA SER A 154 -22.65 -13.90 8.95
C SER A 154 -23.48 -12.65 8.70
N LEU A 155 -22.96 -11.76 7.87
CA LEU A 155 -23.69 -10.57 7.46
C LEU A 155 -24.88 -10.96 6.57
N GLY A 156 -26.09 -10.61 7.00
CA GLY A 156 -27.30 -10.82 6.22
C GLY A 156 -27.31 -10.00 4.93
N PRO A 157 -28.01 -10.46 3.87
CA PRO A 157 -28.04 -9.75 2.58
C PRO A 157 -28.71 -8.38 2.66
N LEU A 158 -29.61 -8.20 3.63
CA LEU A 158 -30.39 -6.98 3.92
C LEU A 158 -30.00 -6.29 5.24
N GLU A 159 -28.90 -6.73 5.83
CA GLU A 159 -28.46 -6.23 7.13
C GLU A 159 -27.53 -5.02 6.97
N ASP A 160 -27.66 -4.05 7.88
CA ASP A 160 -26.74 -2.91 7.95
C ASP A 160 -25.31 -3.41 8.31
N PRO A 161 -24.31 -3.20 7.44
CA PRO A 161 -22.96 -3.71 7.67
C PRO A 161 -22.18 -2.91 8.73
N SER A 162 -22.73 -1.85 9.31
CA SER A 162 -22.03 -0.96 10.26
C SER A 162 -21.32 -1.73 11.38
N TRP A 163 -21.98 -2.71 11.99
CA TRP A 163 -21.39 -3.49 13.08
C TRP A 163 -20.23 -4.39 12.63
N ALA A 164 -20.28 -4.89 11.39
CA ALA A 164 -19.25 -5.76 10.82
C ALA A 164 -18.01 -4.98 10.36
N LEU A 165 -18.20 -3.71 9.97
CA LEU A 165 -17.12 -2.83 9.52
C LEU A 165 -16.41 -2.08 10.65
N HIS A 166 -17.07 -1.96 11.81
CA HIS A 166 -16.58 -1.17 12.94
C HIS A 166 -15.19 -1.62 13.42
N SER A 167 -14.97 -2.93 13.61
CA SER A 167 -13.68 -3.47 14.09
C SER A 167 -12.53 -3.11 13.17
N VAL A 168 -12.72 -3.27 11.85
CA VAL A 168 -11.72 -2.98 10.81
C VAL A 168 -11.35 -1.49 10.83
N MET A 169 -12.35 -0.61 10.85
CA MET A 169 -12.12 0.85 10.83
C MET A 169 -11.48 1.36 12.12
N ASN A 170 -11.81 0.76 13.26
CA ASN A 170 -11.30 1.17 14.57
C ASN A 170 -9.79 0.91 14.75
N THR A 171 -9.18 0.08 13.91
CA THR A 171 -7.73 -0.21 13.98
C THR A 171 -6.84 1.00 13.69
N HIS A 172 -7.35 2.06 13.05
CA HIS A 172 -6.59 3.24 12.64
C HIS A 172 -6.59 4.39 13.67
N THR A 173 -6.98 4.11 14.92
CA THR A 173 -6.94 5.06 16.06
C THR A 173 -7.74 6.35 15.77
N LEU A 174 -8.93 6.18 15.21
CA LEU A 174 -9.81 7.29 14.85
C LEU A 174 -10.71 7.69 16.02
N SER A 175 -11.10 8.97 16.05
CA SER A 175 -12.13 9.45 16.99
C SER A 175 -12.93 10.59 16.36
N PRO A 176 -14.26 10.46 16.17
CA PRO A 176 -15.11 9.29 16.45
C PRO A 176 -15.19 8.29 15.26
N VAL A 177 -15.11 6.98 15.55
CA VAL A 177 -15.17 5.91 14.54
C VAL A 177 -16.61 5.61 14.11
N ASP A 178 -17.55 5.58 15.06
CA ASP A 178 -18.95 5.20 14.84
C ASP A 178 -19.63 6.00 13.73
N HIS A 179 -19.39 7.31 13.70
CA HIS A 179 -19.96 8.20 12.68
C HIS A 179 -19.46 7.82 11.29
N LEU A 180 -18.14 7.68 11.14
CA LEU A 180 -17.51 7.31 9.88
C LEU A 180 -17.95 5.91 9.42
N THR A 181 -18.01 4.95 10.35
CA THR A 181 -18.47 3.59 10.03
C THR A 181 -19.90 3.58 9.50
N LYS A 182 -20.81 4.36 10.10
CA LYS A 182 -22.20 4.49 9.60
C LYS A 182 -22.25 5.13 8.22
N LEU A 183 -21.43 6.16 7.95
CA LEU A 183 -21.37 6.79 6.62
C LEU A 183 -20.86 5.80 5.57
N VAL A 184 -19.78 5.06 5.86
CA VAL A 184 -19.23 4.05 4.95
C VAL A 184 -20.23 2.93 4.71
N ALA A 185 -20.82 2.39 5.78
CA ALA A 185 -21.85 1.36 5.69
C ALA A 185 -23.04 1.81 4.82
N HIS A 186 -23.53 3.03 5.03
CA HIS A 186 -24.62 3.60 4.23
C HIS A 186 -24.22 3.79 2.75
N ALA A 187 -23.00 4.24 2.48
CA ALA A 187 -22.50 4.39 1.11
C ALA A 187 -22.41 3.04 0.39
N CYS A 188 -21.78 2.06 1.05
CA CYS A 188 -21.63 0.68 0.57
C CYS A 188 -22.98 0.01 0.34
N TRP A 189 -23.92 0.19 1.27
CA TRP A 189 -25.28 -0.33 1.20
C TRP A 189 -26.04 0.24 0.00
N THR A 190 -25.94 1.55 -0.22
CA THR A 190 -26.67 2.24 -1.30
C THR A 190 -26.13 1.93 -2.69
N ILE A 191 -24.81 1.71 -2.81
CA ILE A 191 -24.14 1.40 -4.09
C ILE A 191 -24.24 -0.09 -4.45
N LYS A 192 -24.59 -0.96 -3.49
CA LYS A 192 -24.78 -2.39 -3.72
C LYS A 192 -25.78 -2.63 -4.85
N GLU A 193 -25.39 -3.45 -5.81
CA GLU A 193 -26.25 -3.83 -6.92
C GLU A 193 -27.31 -4.85 -6.47
N LEU A 194 -28.41 -4.94 -7.23
CA LEU A 194 -29.51 -5.86 -6.93
C LEU A 194 -29.10 -7.33 -6.99
N ASP A 195 -28.06 -7.65 -7.75
CA ASP A 195 -27.47 -9.00 -7.84
C ASP A 195 -26.53 -9.33 -6.65
N GLY A 196 -26.33 -8.38 -5.74
CA GLY A 196 -25.43 -8.50 -4.60
C GLY A 196 -23.97 -8.17 -4.93
N SER A 197 -23.65 -7.82 -6.18
CA SER A 197 -22.31 -7.36 -6.54
C SER A 197 -22.03 -5.97 -5.97
N PHE A 198 -20.76 -5.74 -5.64
CA PHE A 198 -20.29 -4.47 -5.11
C PHE A 198 -19.00 -4.09 -5.83
N LYS A 199 -18.93 -2.86 -6.32
CA LYS A 199 -17.74 -2.28 -6.94
C LYS A 199 -17.19 -1.18 -6.03
N PRO A 200 -16.03 -1.36 -5.39
CA PRO A 200 -15.40 -0.36 -4.53
C PRO A 200 -15.21 1.01 -5.19
N GLU A 201 -14.92 1.04 -6.50
CA GLU A 201 -14.63 2.25 -7.27
C GLU A 201 -15.82 3.22 -7.37
N ARG A 202 -17.02 2.73 -7.09
CA ARG A 202 -18.25 3.54 -7.04
C ARG A 202 -18.44 4.23 -5.69
N VAL A 203 -17.63 3.92 -4.68
CA VAL A 203 -17.58 4.66 -3.43
C VAL A 203 -16.33 5.55 -3.43
N GLY A 204 -16.52 6.82 -3.75
CA GLY A 204 -15.46 7.81 -3.70
C GLY A 204 -15.09 8.20 -2.27
N VAL A 205 -13.85 8.61 -2.07
CA VAL A 205 -13.37 9.22 -0.82
C VAL A 205 -12.73 10.55 -1.16
N CYS A 206 -13.19 11.64 -0.52
CA CYS A 206 -12.68 12.98 -0.77
C CYS A 206 -12.26 13.61 0.56
N ALA A 207 -10.94 13.74 0.78
CA ALA A 207 -10.39 14.34 1.98
C ALA A 207 -10.23 15.85 1.83
N LEU A 208 -10.92 16.62 2.67
CA LEU A 208 -10.91 18.07 2.68
C LEU A 208 -10.45 18.61 4.04
N HIS A 209 -9.58 19.61 4.01
CA HIS A 209 -9.05 20.25 5.21
C HIS A 209 -10.10 21.13 5.89
N GLY A 210 -9.97 21.25 7.22
CA GLY A 210 -10.83 22.09 8.06
C GLY A 210 -12.01 21.32 8.64
N GLY A 211 -12.51 21.79 9.78
CA GLY A 211 -13.55 21.12 10.56
C GLY A 211 -13.02 19.93 11.36
N THR A 212 -13.95 19.07 11.78
CA THR A 212 -13.72 17.84 12.54
C THR A 212 -14.18 16.63 11.73
N LEU A 213 -13.80 15.42 12.17
CA LEU A 213 -14.26 14.19 11.52
C LEU A 213 -15.79 14.01 11.61
N GLU A 214 -16.45 14.62 12.60
CA GLU A 214 -17.92 14.62 12.74
C GLU A 214 -18.61 15.43 11.63
N ASP A 215 -17.92 16.43 11.06
CA ASP A 215 -18.44 17.23 9.94
C ASP A 215 -18.38 16.48 8.60
N SER A 216 -17.88 15.24 8.59
CA SER A 216 -17.85 14.37 7.41
C SER A 216 -19.26 13.98 6.98
N CYS A 217 -19.49 13.88 5.68
CA CYS A 217 -20.82 13.66 5.11
C CYS A 217 -20.78 12.81 3.84
N LEU A 218 -21.96 12.35 3.40
CA LEU A 218 -22.12 11.68 2.11
C LEU A 218 -22.61 12.67 1.05
N LEU A 219 -21.95 12.66 -0.10
CA LEU A 219 -22.39 13.36 -1.30
C LEU A 219 -22.85 12.37 -2.36
N GLN A 220 -23.96 12.70 -3.03
CA GLN A 220 -24.41 11.98 -4.20
C GLN A 220 -23.50 12.29 -5.38
N GLY A 221 -23.03 11.25 -6.07
CA GLY A 221 -22.06 11.37 -7.14
C GLY A 221 -20.62 11.20 -6.66
N LEU A 222 -19.69 11.50 -7.57
CA LEU A 222 -18.25 11.35 -7.34
C LEU A 222 -17.63 12.72 -7.10
N ALA A 223 -17.02 12.92 -5.93
CA ALA A 223 -16.34 14.17 -5.60
C ALA A 223 -14.83 13.96 -5.53
N ILE A 224 -14.07 14.89 -6.09
CA ILE A 224 -12.61 14.88 -6.06
C ILE A 224 -12.08 16.14 -5.39
N SER A 225 -10.92 16.02 -4.75
CA SER A 225 -10.22 17.14 -4.09
C SER A 225 -9.38 17.98 -5.07
N GLY A 226 -9.58 17.75 -6.37
CA GLY A 226 -8.89 18.41 -7.47
C GLY A 226 -9.13 19.91 -7.55
N LYS A 227 -8.19 20.61 -8.19
CA LYS A 227 -8.28 22.05 -8.44
C LYS A 227 -9.08 22.29 -9.72
N LEU A 228 -10.13 23.09 -9.64
CA LEU A 228 -10.80 23.62 -10.82
C LEU A 228 -9.97 24.79 -11.36
N CYS A 229 -9.59 24.70 -12.64
CA CYS A 229 -8.76 25.68 -13.33
C CYS A 229 -9.62 26.47 -14.33
N GLY A 230 -9.30 27.76 -14.49
CA GLY A 230 -9.95 28.64 -15.47
C GLY A 230 -11.02 29.54 -14.87
N GLN A 231 -11.73 30.27 -15.75
CA GLN A 231 -12.78 31.21 -15.34
C GLN A 231 -14.14 30.53 -15.14
N MET A 232 -14.38 29.42 -15.84
CA MET A 232 -15.67 28.71 -15.77
C MET A 232 -15.76 27.83 -14.53
N ALA A 233 -16.72 28.11 -13.63
CA ALA A 233 -16.82 27.41 -12.34
C ALA A 233 -17.69 26.14 -12.34
N ALA A 234 -18.50 25.90 -13.38
CA ALA A 234 -19.41 24.76 -13.45
C ALA A 234 -19.95 24.48 -14.85
N VAL A 235 -20.33 23.23 -15.08
CA VAL A 235 -21.21 22.78 -16.17
C VAL A 235 -22.52 22.29 -15.54
N LEU A 236 -23.62 23.01 -15.78
CA LEU A 236 -24.89 22.78 -15.09
C LEU A 236 -25.81 21.76 -15.76
N SER A 237 -25.53 21.36 -17.01
CA SER A 237 -26.30 20.35 -17.74
C SER A 237 -25.48 19.74 -18.87
N GLY A 238 -25.56 18.42 -19.05
CA GLY A 238 -25.01 17.72 -20.21
C GLY A 238 -23.47 17.71 -20.25
N ALA A 239 -22.84 17.45 -19.11
CA ALA A 239 -21.40 17.36 -19.02
C ALA A 239 -20.85 16.13 -19.76
N ARG A 240 -19.92 16.37 -20.69
CA ARG A 240 -19.17 15.41 -21.48
C ARG A 240 -17.70 15.49 -21.08
N VAL A 241 -17.26 14.44 -20.39
CA VAL A 241 -15.99 14.40 -19.66
C VAL A 241 -14.95 13.62 -20.45
N ALA A 242 -13.72 14.15 -20.51
CA ALA A 242 -12.54 13.44 -20.99
C ALA A 242 -11.47 13.38 -19.89
N LEU A 243 -10.78 12.24 -19.78
CA LEU A 243 -9.78 11.98 -18.75
C LEU A 243 -8.39 11.86 -19.38
N PHE A 244 -7.40 12.55 -18.80
CA PHE A 244 -6.05 12.62 -19.34
C PHE A 244 -4.97 12.33 -18.30
N ALA A 245 -4.03 11.43 -18.65
CA ALA A 245 -2.83 11.15 -17.87
C ALA A 245 -1.68 12.11 -18.19
N CYS A 246 -1.82 12.93 -19.23
CA CYS A 246 -0.84 13.94 -19.63
C CYS A 246 -1.11 15.31 -18.97
N PRO A 247 -0.13 16.23 -18.99
CA PRO A 247 -0.41 17.64 -18.70
C PRO A 247 -1.42 18.23 -19.69
N PHE A 248 -2.12 19.27 -19.25
CA PHE A 248 -2.96 20.09 -20.10
C PHE A 248 -2.14 21.24 -20.66
N GLY A 249 -1.36 20.95 -21.71
CA GLY A 249 -0.41 21.90 -22.28
C GLY A 249 0.63 21.22 -23.16
N PRO A 250 1.78 21.89 -23.41
CA PRO A 250 2.82 21.36 -24.28
C PRO A 250 3.35 20.01 -23.78
N ALA A 251 3.46 19.04 -24.68
CA ALA A 251 3.93 17.71 -24.34
C ALA A 251 5.46 17.71 -24.14
N HIS A 252 5.91 17.26 -22.97
CA HIS A 252 7.32 17.03 -22.70
C HIS A 252 7.68 15.56 -22.97
N PRO A 253 8.76 15.28 -23.72
CA PRO A 253 9.24 13.92 -23.89
C PRO A 253 9.82 13.39 -22.59
N ASN A 254 9.58 12.11 -22.30
CA ASN A 254 10.10 11.44 -21.09
C ASN A 254 11.64 11.35 -21.07
N ALA A 255 12.28 11.37 -22.24
CA ALA A 255 13.73 11.47 -22.37
C ALA A 255 14.13 12.93 -22.57
N PRO A 256 15.26 13.39 -22.00
CA PRO A 256 15.72 14.76 -22.16
C PRO A 256 16.00 15.03 -23.65
N ALA A 257 15.07 15.73 -24.29
CA ALA A 257 15.19 16.16 -25.68
C ALA A 257 15.27 17.68 -25.71
N THR A 258 16.42 18.19 -26.12
CA THR A 258 16.63 19.63 -26.32
C THR A 258 16.36 19.98 -27.78
N ALA A 259 15.40 20.86 -28.04
CA ALA A 259 15.22 21.43 -29.37
C ALA A 259 16.49 22.20 -29.76
N ARG A 260 17.08 21.87 -30.92
CA ARG A 260 18.22 22.60 -31.47
C ARG A 260 17.71 23.64 -32.47
N LEU A 261 17.72 24.89 -32.03
CA LEU A 261 17.31 26.05 -32.84
C LEU A 261 18.58 26.75 -33.34
N SER A 262 18.72 26.95 -34.65
CA SER A 262 19.94 27.51 -35.25
C SER A 262 19.78 28.98 -35.64
N SER A 263 18.55 29.45 -35.82
CA SER A 263 18.24 30.83 -36.17
C SER A 263 17.09 31.42 -35.33
N PRO A 264 17.00 32.75 -35.19
CA PRO A 264 15.83 33.41 -34.58
C PRO A 264 14.51 33.11 -35.31
N ALA A 265 14.55 32.85 -36.62
CA ALA A 265 13.37 32.48 -37.39
C ALA A 265 12.87 31.07 -37.01
N ASP A 266 13.79 30.13 -36.76
CA ASP A 266 13.46 28.77 -36.31
C ASP A 266 12.74 28.80 -34.96
N LEU A 267 13.16 29.68 -34.05
CA LEU A 267 12.53 29.86 -32.75
C LEU A 267 11.10 30.37 -32.89
N ALA A 268 10.88 31.39 -33.74
CA ALA A 268 9.55 31.92 -33.99
C ALA A 268 8.62 30.88 -34.65
N GLN A 269 9.16 30.06 -35.58
CA GLN A 269 8.42 28.98 -36.21
C GLN A 269 8.08 27.85 -35.23
N PHE A 270 9.02 27.47 -34.36
CA PHE A 270 8.81 26.45 -33.35
C PHE A 270 7.72 26.86 -32.35
N SER A 271 7.78 28.10 -31.84
CA SER A 271 6.75 28.65 -30.95
C SER A 271 5.37 28.61 -31.64
N LYS A 272 5.26 29.20 -32.83
CA LYS A 272 3.99 29.22 -33.58
C LYS A 272 3.46 27.82 -33.89
N GLY A 273 4.33 26.87 -34.20
CA GLY A 273 3.93 25.49 -34.46
C GLY A 273 3.40 24.78 -33.22
N SER A 274 3.99 25.04 -32.06
CA SER A 274 3.52 24.53 -30.76
C SER A 274 2.13 25.10 -30.43
N ASP A 275 1.95 26.42 -30.60
CA ASP A 275 0.68 27.09 -30.32
C ASP A 275 -0.44 26.58 -31.23
N GLN A 276 -0.15 26.43 -32.54
CA GLN A 276 -1.10 25.87 -33.51
C GLN A 276 -1.47 24.42 -33.20
N LEU A 277 -0.51 23.62 -32.71
CA LEU A 277 -0.78 22.24 -32.32
C LEU A 277 -1.72 22.17 -31.12
N LEU A 278 -1.51 23.02 -30.11
CA LEU A 278 -2.36 23.10 -28.92
C LEU A 278 -3.76 23.62 -29.28
N GLU A 279 -3.85 24.67 -30.08
CA GLU A 279 -5.12 25.21 -30.56
C GLU A 279 -5.91 24.15 -31.36
N MET A 280 -5.21 23.38 -32.21
CA MET A 280 -5.81 22.26 -32.94
C MET A 280 -6.30 21.16 -31.98
N GLN A 281 -5.52 20.78 -30.97
CA GLN A 281 -5.90 19.74 -30.00
C GLN A 281 -7.12 20.15 -29.17
N VAL A 282 -7.11 21.36 -28.59
CA VAL A 282 -8.24 21.89 -27.82
C VAL A 282 -9.46 22.06 -28.72
N GLY A 283 -9.27 22.55 -29.96
CA GLY A 283 -10.32 22.64 -30.96
C GLY A 283 -10.94 21.29 -31.32
N GLN A 284 -10.13 20.22 -31.40
CA GLN A 284 -10.62 18.85 -31.62
C GLN A 284 -11.47 18.34 -30.44
N LEU A 285 -11.09 18.67 -29.19
CA LEU A 285 -11.90 18.35 -28.01
C LEU A 285 -13.26 19.06 -28.06
N ALA A 286 -13.25 20.35 -28.38
CA ALA A 286 -14.46 21.16 -28.54
C ALA A 286 -15.35 20.63 -29.67
N ALA A 287 -14.76 20.27 -30.83
CA ALA A 287 -15.48 19.70 -31.96
C ALA A 287 -16.11 18.33 -31.65
N ALA A 288 -15.45 17.53 -30.81
CA ALA A 288 -16.02 16.29 -30.27
C ALA A 288 -17.14 16.55 -29.23
N GLY A 289 -17.33 17.81 -28.81
CA GLY A 289 -18.32 18.26 -27.84
C GLY A 289 -17.96 17.93 -26.40
N ILE A 290 -16.66 17.86 -26.08
CA ILE A 290 -16.16 17.76 -24.70
C ILE A 290 -16.27 19.13 -24.05
N ASN A 291 -16.83 19.20 -22.84
CA ASN A 291 -16.93 20.43 -22.06
C ASN A 291 -16.27 20.32 -20.68
N VAL A 292 -15.78 19.15 -20.30
CA VAL A 292 -14.99 18.93 -19.08
C VAL A 292 -13.76 18.08 -19.39
N ALA A 293 -12.58 18.56 -19.03
CA ALA A 293 -11.31 17.85 -19.14
C ALA A 293 -10.70 17.66 -17.74
N VAL A 294 -10.52 16.41 -17.31
CA VAL A 294 -9.84 16.09 -16.05
C VAL A 294 -8.43 15.61 -16.36
N VAL A 295 -7.43 16.23 -15.75
CA VAL A 295 -6.01 15.95 -16.01
C VAL A 295 -5.24 15.58 -14.75
N LEU A 296 -4.28 14.67 -14.86
CA LEU A 296 -3.33 14.35 -13.78
C LEU A 296 -2.08 15.23 -13.78
N GLY A 297 -1.73 15.81 -14.93
CA GLY A 297 -0.50 16.60 -15.08
C GLY A 297 -0.66 18.07 -14.74
N GLU A 298 0.39 18.84 -14.99
CA GLU A 298 0.37 20.29 -14.89
C GLU A 298 -0.59 20.91 -15.90
N VAL A 299 -1.19 22.04 -15.53
CA VAL A 299 -2.08 22.82 -16.40
C VAL A 299 -1.32 24.08 -16.81
N ASP A 300 -1.15 24.24 -18.12
CA ASP A 300 -0.53 25.43 -18.71
C ASP A 300 -1.56 26.57 -18.82
N GLU A 301 -1.18 27.78 -18.40
CA GLU A 301 -2.08 28.93 -18.35
C GLU A 301 -2.49 29.42 -19.75
N GLU A 302 -1.60 29.37 -20.75
CA GLU A 302 -1.94 29.77 -22.11
C GLU A 302 -2.96 28.81 -22.72
N THR A 303 -2.73 27.51 -22.55
CA THR A 303 -3.64 26.45 -22.98
C THR A 303 -4.99 26.52 -22.25
N LEU A 304 -4.98 26.91 -20.97
CA LEU A 304 -6.19 27.13 -20.18
C LEU A 304 -7.03 28.29 -20.74
N THR A 305 -6.41 29.39 -21.16
CA THR A 305 -7.17 30.50 -21.80
C THR A 305 -7.81 30.08 -23.12
N LEU A 306 -7.21 29.14 -23.85
CA LEU A 306 -7.82 28.55 -25.05
C LEU A 306 -9.02 27.67 -24.66
N ALA A 307 -8.87 26.82 -23.65
CA ALA A 307 -9.97 25.99 -23.14
C ALA A 307 -11.18 26.84 -22.70
N ASP A 308 -10.94 27.95 -21.99
CA ASP A 308 -11.98 28.90 -21.58
C ASP A 308 -12.71 29.50 -22.80
N LYS A 309 -12.01 29.86 -23.89
CA LYS A 309 -12.62 30.37 -25.13
C LYS A 309 -13.54 29.34 -25.80
N TYR A 310 -13.18 28.06 -25.72
CA TYR A 310 -13.98 26.96 -26.26
C TYR A 310 -15.05 26.44 -25.27
N GLY A 311 -15.13 27.00 -24.06
CA GLY A 311 -16.10 26.59 -23.04
C GLY A 311 -15.81 25.22 -22.40
N ILE A 312 -14.54 24.86 -22.28
CA ILE A 312 -14.09 23.60 -21.66
C ILE A 312 -13.59 23.88 -20.24
N VAL A 313 -14.24 23.28 -19.24
CA VAL A 313 -13.79 23.31 -17.84
C VAL A 313 -12.62 22.35 -17.66
N VAL A 314 -11.51 22.84 -17.12
CA VAL A 314 -10.32 22.02 -16.84
C VAL A 314 -10.22 21.75 -15.34
N ILE A 315 -10.05 20.49 -14.96
CA ILE A 315 -9.91 20.07 -13.57
C ILE A 315 -8.60 19.30 -13.41
N GLN A 316 -7.75 19.76 -12.51
CA GLN A 316 -6.52 19.07 -12.14
C GLN A 316 -6.79 18.12 -10.98
N ALA A 317 -6.76 16.81 -11.24
CA ALA A 317 -6.87 15.78 -10.21
C ALA A 317 -5.59 15.73 -9.35
N ARG A 318 -5.74 15.40 -8.06
CA ARG A 318 -4.59 15.30 -7.15
C ARG A 318 -4.02 13.89 -7.08
N SER A 319 -4.88 12.90 -7.24
CA SER A 319 -4.51 11.50 -7.09
C SER A 319 -4.82 10.70 -8.35
N ARG A 320 -3.94 9.74 -8.66
CA ARG A 320 -4.21 8.73 -9.69
C ARG A 320 -5.42 7.86 -9.32
N MET A 321 -5.73 7.68 -8.03
CA MET A 321 -6.92 6.94 -7.62
C MET A 321 -8.21 7.69 -7.99
N GLU A 322 -8.27 9.01 -7.76
CA GLU A 322 -9.43 9.85 -8.12
C GLU A 322 -9.78 9.72 -9.61
N ILE A 323 -8.79 9.79 -10.50
CA ILE A 323 -9.04 9.68 -11.94
C ILE A 323 -9.40 8.26 -12.37
N SER A 324 -8.85 7.24 -11.71
CA SER A 324 -9.21 5.84 -11.98
C SER A 324 -10.66 5.56 -11.60
N TYR A 325 -11.13 6.10 -10.47
CA TYR A 325 -12.54 5.97 -10.06
C TYR A 325 -13.47 6.73 -11.01
N LEU A 326 -13.08 7.94 -11.42
CA LEU A 326 -13.80 8.66 -12.47
C LEU A 326 -13.86 7.85 -13.77
N SER A 327 -12.76 7.19 -14.17
CA SER A 327 -12.69 6.36 -15.37
C SER A 327 -13.66 5.19 -15.33
N GLU A 328 -13.75 4.49 -14.20
CA GLU A 328 -14.66 3.35 -14.02
C GLU A 328 -16.13 3.80 -13.96
N VAL A 329 -16.44 4.86 -13.19
CA VAL A 329 -17.82 5.34 -13.02
C VAL A 329 -18.36 5.99 -14.31
N LEU A 330 -17.52 6.73 -15.05
CA LEU A 330 -17.90 7.37 -16.31
C LEU A 330 -17.77 6.45 -17.54
N ASP A 331 -17.25 5.23 -17.38
CA ASP A 331 -16.90 4.30 -18.48
C ASP A 331 -16.10 4.99 -19.60
N THR A 332 -15.05 5.73 -19.21
CA THR A 332 -14.24 6.55 -20.10
C THR A 332 -12.76 6.22 -19.96
N PRO A 333 -12.02 5.98 -21.06
CA PRO A 333 -10.62 5.64 -20.98
C PRO A 333 -9.76 6.84 -20.54
N LEU A 334 -8.77 6.57 -19.70
CA LEU A 334 -7.70 7.52 -19.37
C LEU A 334 -6.73 7.64 -20.56
N LEU A 335 -6.67 8.81 -21.20
CA LEU A 335 -5.87 9.03 -22.40
C LEU A 335 -4.47 9.59 -22.08
N PRO A 336 -3.40 9.10 -22.73
CA PRO A 336 -2.05 9.60 -22.52
C PRO A 336 -1.73 10.89 -23.31
N ARG A 337 -2.68 11.39 -24.11
CA ARG A 337 -2.53 12.59 -24.96
C ARG A 337 -3.84 13.35 -25.04
N LEU A 338 -3.78 14.66 -25.27
CA LEU A 338 -4.92 15.56 -25.48
C LEU A 338 -5.60 15.29 -26.83
N LEU A 339 -6.30 14.17 -26.92
CA LEU A 339 -7.08 13.75 -28.07
C LEU A 339 -8.52 13.47 -27.61
N PRO A 340 -9.52 13.65 -28.48
CA PRO A 340 -10.89 13.34 -28.13
C PRO A 340 -11.06 11.83 -27.85
N PRO A 341 -11.68 11.43 -26.72
CA PRO A 341 -11.96 10.03 -26.45
C PRO A 341 -13.03 9.49 -27.41
N GLN A 342 -12.88 8.22 -27.81
CA GLN A 342 -13.90 7.54 -28.61
C GLN A 342 -15.23 7.40 -27.87
N ARG A 343 -15.15 7.18 -26.55
CA ARG A 343 -16.29 7.12 -25.63
C ARG A 343 -16.09 8.17 -24.54
N PRO A 344 -16.63 9.39 -24.70
CA PRO A 344 -16.58 10.40 -23.65
C PRO A 344 -17.57 10.10 -22.53
N GLY A 345 -17.15 10.41 -21.32
CA GLY A 345 -17.94 10.21 -20.10
C GLY A 345 -19.13 11.15 -20.09
N LYS A 346 -20.22 10.74 -19.47
CA LYS A 346 -21.43 11.55 -19.36
C LYS A 346 -21.84 11.68 -17.91
N CYS A 347 -22.03 12.91 -17.47
CA CYS A 347 -22.66 13.25 -16.21
C CYS A 347 -23.60 14.44 -16.43
N GLN A 348 -24.52 14.66 -15.49
CA GLN A 348 -25.50 15.73 -15.60
C GLN A 348 -24.85 17.08 -15.28
N ARG A 349 -24.15 17.14 -14.13
CA ARG A 349 -23.58 18.38 -13.60
C ARG A 349 -22.16 18.15 -13.13
N VAL A 350 -21.30 19.14 -13.35
CA VAL A 350 -19.97 19.23 -12.76
C VAL A 350 -19.85 20.61 -12.16
N TYR A 351 -19.73 20.69 -10.83
CA TYR A 351 -19.70 21.96 -10.14
C TYR A 351 -18.80 21.91 -8.93
N ARG A 352 -18.38 23.10 -8.49
CA ARG A 352 -17.65 23.28 -7.26
C ARG A 352 -18.63 23.31 -6.09
N GLN A 353 -18.44 22.42 -5.13
CA GLN A 353 -19.18 22.40 -3.88
C GLN A 353 -18.24 22.85 -2.76
N GLU A 354 -18.65 23.88 -2.03
CA GLU A 354 -17.97 24.33 -0.82
C GLU A 354 -18.52 23.55 0.37
N LEU A 355 -17.62 22.99 1.17
CA LEU A 355 -17.93 22.23 2.38
C LEU A 355 -17.05 22.81 3.48
N GLY A 356 -17.61 23.74 4.26
CA GLY A 356 -16.83 24.60 5.17
C GLY A 356 -15.71 25.33 4.41
N ASP A 357 -14.47 25.17 4.87
CA ASP A 357 -13.28 25.76 4.23
C ASP A 357 -12.72 24.91 3.08
N GLY A 358 -13.25 23.69 2.90
CA GLY A 358 -12.83 22.74 1.88
C GLY A 358 -13.59 22.91 0.57
N LEU A 359 -12.90 22.62 -0.53
CA LEU A 359 -13.47 22.71 -1.88
C LEU A 359 -13.36 21.35 -2.56
N ALA A 360 -14.49 20.83 -3.04
CA ALA A 360 -14.54 19.65 -3.85
C ALA A 360 -15.19 19.95 -5.21
N VAL A 361 -14.75 19.24 -6.24
CA VAL A 361 -15.44 19.22 -7.53
C VAL A 361 -16.31 17.99 -7.58
N VAL A 362 -17.61 18.18 -7.72
CA VAL A 362 -18.63 17.12 -7.68
C VAL A 362 -19.12 16.83 -9.08
N PHE A 363 -19.10 15.55 -9.44
CA PHE A 363 -19.70 14.99 -10.64
C PHE A 363 -21.01 14.32 -10.25
N GLU A 364 -22.13 14.82 -10.80
CA GLU A 364 -23.47 14.37 -10.43
C GLU A 364 -24.23 13.81 -11.63
N TRP A 365 -25.09 12.82 -11.38
CA TRP A 365 -25.93 12.14 -12.37
C TRP A 365 -27.41 12.34 -12.06
N GLU A 366 -28.23 12.35 -13.11
CA GLU A 366 -29.68 12.50 -13.04
C GLU A 366 -30.29 11.17 -12.51
N CYS A 367 -30.86 11.19 -11.29
CA CYS A 367 -31.28 10.00 -10.51
C CYS A 367 -32.32 9.09 -11.20
N THR A 368 -32.30 7.76 -11.00
CA THR A 368 -32.95 7.05 -9.87
C THR A 368 -32.05 6.08 -9.08
N GLY A 369 -30.79 5.93 -9.47
CA GLY A 369 -29.76 5.22 -8.71
C GLY A 369 -28.43 5.90 -8.99
N THR A 370 -27.85 6.57 -7.98
CA THR A 370 -26.58 7.26 -8.14
C THR A 370 -25.50 6.25 -8.47
N PRO A 371 -24.81 6.34 -9.63
CA PRO A 371 -23.81 5.34 -10.02
C PRO A 371 -22.59 5.34 -9.08
N ALA A 372 -22.40 6.43 -8.33
CA ALA A 372 -21.40 6.56 -7.31
C ALA A 372 -21.88 7.44 -6.15
N LEU A 373 -21.31 7.22 -4.97
CA LEU A 373 -21.47 8.02 -3.76
C LEU A 373 -20.09 8.38 -3.24
N THR A 374 -19.94 9.56 -2.65
CA THR A 374 -18.66 9.99 -2.08
C THR A 374 -18.76 10.23 -0.59
N VAL A 375 -17.87 9.58 0.16
CA VAL A 375 -17.59 9.89 1.56
C VAL A 375 -16.66 11.10 1.60
N VAL A 376 -17.18 12.26 1.97
CA VAL A 376 -16.36 13.45 2.19
C VAL A 376 -15.85 13.44 3.61
N LEU A 377 -14.53 13.44 3.76
CA LEU A 377 -13.84 13.46 5.04
C LEU A 377 -13.39 14.87 5.36
N ARG A 378 -13.71 15.32 6.57
CA ARG A 378 -13.32 16.62 7.11
C ARG A 378 -12.38 16.43 8.30
N GLY A 379 -11.40 17.31 8.45
CA GLY A 379 -10.45 17.17 9.53
C GLY A 379 -9.47 18.32 9.64
N ALA A 380 -9.09 18.62 10.88
CA ALA A 380 -8.22 19.74 11.21
C ALA A 380 -6.76 19.53 10.75
N THR A 381 -6.29 18.28 10.76
CA THR A 381 -4.90 17.95 10.41
C THR A 381 -4.84 17.03 9.18
N THR A 382 -3.84 17.26 8.33
CA THR A 382 -3.50 16.37 7.21
C THR A 382 -3.35 14.93 7.67
N GLN A 383 -2.78 14.74 8.86
CA GLN A 383 -2.50 13.43 9.42
C GLN A 383 -3.74 12.68 9.88
N GLY A 384 -4.66 13.37 10.56
CA GLY A 384 -5.95 12.80 10.93
C GLY A 384 -6.77 12.43 9.70
N LEU A 385 -6.78 13.29 8.68
CA LEU A 385 -7.45 13.03 7.41
C LEU A 385 -6.91 11.80 6.69
N ARG A 386 -5.59 11.65 6.58
CA ARG A 386 -4.97 10.47 5.95
C ARG A 386 -5.31 9.18 6.69
N SER A 387 -5.32 9.22 8.02
CA SER A 387 -5.69 8.06 8.85
C SER A 387 -7.18 7.70 8.65
N ALA A 388 -8.04 8.71 8.58
CA ALA A 388 -9.48 8.53 8.32
C ALA A 388 -9.74 7.99 6.91
N GLU A 389 -9.05 8.53 5.90
CA GLU A 389 -9.09 8.08 4.52
C GLU A 389 -8.71 6.60 4.41
N GLN A 390 -7.60 6.20 5.04
CA GLN A 390 -7.16 4.80 5.06
C GLN A 390 -8.20 3.88 5.72
N ALA A 391 -8.79 4.30 6.85
CA ALA A 391 -9.80 3.48 7.53
C ALA A 391 -11.08 3.34 6.70
N VAL A 392 -11.50 4.41 6.01
CA VAL A 392 -12.64 4.36 5.10
C VAL A 392 -12.37 3.40 3.95
N TYR A 393 -11.19 3.44 3.35
CA TYR A 393 -10.81 2.46 2.32
C TYR A 393 -10.82 1.02 2.85
N HIS A 394 -10.25 0.78 4.04
CA HIS A 394 -10.32 -0.55 4.67
C HIS A 394 -11.77 -0.98 4.93
N GLY A 395 -12.67 -0.06 5.30
CA GLY A 395 -14.09 -0.36 5.48
C GLY A 395 -14.80 -0.71 4.16
N ILE A 396 -14.50 0.02 3.09
CA ILE A 396 -15.01 -0.26 1.74
C ILE A 396 -14.53 -1.63 1.25
N ASP A 397 -13.24 -1.92 1.42
CA ASP A 397 -12.65 -3.19 1.03
C ASP A 397 -13.20 -4.34 1.89
N ALA A 398 -13.35 -4.16 3.20
CA ALA A 398 -13.97 -5.15 4.07
C ALA A 398 -15.42 -5.48 3.65
N TYR A 399 -16.20 -4.47 3.24
CA TYR A 399 -17.53 -4.69 2.70
C TYR A 399 -17.48 -5.46 1.37
N PHE A 400 -16.55 -5.14 0.48
CA PHE A 400 -16.33 -5.88 -0.76
C PHE A 400 -16.01 -7.36 -0.49
N GLN A 401 -15.16 -7.65 0.50
CA GLN A 401 -14.86 -9.02 0.93
C GLN A 401 -16.11 -9.72 1.49
N LEU A 402 -16.93 -9.01 2.29
CA LEU A 402 -18.18 -9.54 2.84
C LEU A 402 -19.25 -9.82 1.78
N CYS A 403 -19.25 -9.10 0.66
CA CYS A 403 -20.11 -9.42 -0.48
C CYS A 403 -19.72 -10.75 -1.15
N GLN A 404 -18.45 -11.17 -1.07
CA GLN A 404 -17.97 -12.44 -1.62
C GLN A 404 -18.18 -13.61 -0.64
N ASP A 405 -17.85 -13.39 0.63
CA ASP A 405 -18.07 -14.34 1.71
C ASP A 405 -18.56 -13.61 2.96
N PRO A 406 -19.86 -13.73 3.32
CA PRO A 406 -20.44 -12.94 4.40
C PRO A 406 -20.04 -13.46 5.79
N ARG A 407 -19.23 -14.51 5.90
CA ARG A 407 -18.88 -15.13 7.18
C ARG A 407 -17.82 -14.35 7.94
N LEU A 408 -18.09 -14.16 9.23
CA LEU A 408 -17.24 -13.46 10.18
C LEU A 408 -16.77 -14.42 11.27
N ILE A 409 -15.54 -14.21 11.71
CA ILE A 409 -14.87 -15.00 12.73
C ILE A 409 -14.46 -14.12 13.92
N PRO A 410 -14.28 -14.72 15.12
CA PRO A 410 -13.80 -14.03 16.32
C PRO A 410 -12.51 -13.23 16.07
N GLY A 411 -12.54 -11.91 16.24
CA GLY A 411 -11.37 -11.05 16.08
C GLY A 411 -10.44 -11.04 17.30
N ALA A 412 -9.64 -9.98 17.44
CA ALA A 412 -8.81 -9.70 18.63
C ALA A 412 -7.87 -10.85 19.07
N GLY A 413 -7.39 -11.67 18.13
CA GLY A 413 -6.51 -12.80 18.44
C GLY A 413 -7.22 -14.06 18.93
N ALA A 414 -8.56 -14.05 19.03
CA ALA A 414 -9.35 -15.21 19.48
C ALA A 414 -9.28 -16.35 18.47
N THR A 415 -9.42 -16.05 17.17
CA THR A 415 -9.26 -17.05 16.09
C THR A 415 -7.88 -17.71 16.12
N GLU A 416 -6.82 -16.91 16.26
CA GLU A 416 -5.45 -17.41 16.32
C GLU A 416 -5.22 -18.31 17.54
N MET A 417 -5.79 -17.96 18.70
CA MET A 417 -5.72 -18.79 19.90
C MET A 417 -6.50 -20.09 19.76
N ALA A 418 -7.68 -20.06 19.13
CA ALA A 418 -8.48 -21.24 18.85
C ALA A 418 -7.74 -22.21 17.92
N LEU A 419 -7.17 -21.69 16.83
CA LEU A 419 -6.34 -22.48 15.92
C LEU A 419 -5.08 -23.03 16.61
N ALA A 420 -4.44 -22.23 17.46
CA ALA A 420 -3.28 -22.68 18.24
C ALA A 420 -3.64 -23.87 19.15
N LYS A 421 -4.79 -23.83 19.82
CA LYS A 421 -5.29 -24.97 20.60
C LYS A 421 -5.47 -26.21 19.72
N MET A 422 -6.22 -26.08 18.62
CA MET A 422 -6.56 -27.21 17.75
C MET A 422 -5.32 -27.87 17.15
N LEU A 423 -4.36 -27.06 16.68
CA LEU A 423 -3.07 -27.55 16.21
C LEU A 423 -2.24 -28.17 17.32
N SER A 424 -2.26 -27.60 18.53
CA SER A 424 -1.54 -28.16 19.67
C SER A 424 -2.08 -29.55 20.04
N ASP A 425 -3.40 -29.69 20.15
CA ASP A 425 -4.07 -30.95 20.45
C ASP A 425 -3.77 -32.01 19.39
N LYS A 426 -3.78 -31.61 18.11
CA LYS A 426 -3.45 -32.51 17.01
C LYS A 426 -1.96 -32.88 17.01
N GLY A 427 -1.07 -31.90 17.17
CA GLY A 427 0.38 -32.10 17.20
C GLY A 427 0.85 -33.04 18.31
N SER A 428 0.24 -32.98 19.50
CA SER A 428 0.54 -33.91 20.61
C SER A 428 0.18 -35.37 20.32
N ARG A 429 -0.69 -35.63 19.34
CA ARG A 429 -1.10 -36.99 18.93
C ARG A 429 -0.34 -37.50 17.70
N LEU A 430 0.38 -36.63 16.99
CA LEU A 430 1.10 -36.99 15.78
C LEU A 430 2.50 -37.49 16.11
N GLU A 431 2.90 -38.59 15.46
CA GLU A 431 4.26 -39.10 15.52
C GLU A 431 5.15 -38.48 14.43
N GLY A 432 6.46 -38.63 14.59
CA GLY A 432 7.44 -38.18 13.60
C GLY A 432 7.55 -36.65 13.50
N PRO A 433 7.99 -36.13 12.35
CA PRO A 433 8.31 -34.70 12.18
C PRO A 433 7.07 -33.79 12.24
N ASN A 434 5.88 -34.33 11.99
CA ASN A 434 4.63 -33.57 12.00
C ASN A 434 4.24 -33.10 13.40
N GLY A 435 4.48 -33.89 14.45
CA GLY A 435 4.13 -33.52 15.83
C GLY A 435 4.80 -32.22 16.28
N PRO A 436 6.14 -32.14 16.31
CA PRO A 436 6.87 -30.94 16.68
C PRO A 436 6.55 -29.73 15.80
N ALA A 437 6.38 -29.94 14.49
CA ALA A 437 6.04 -28.88 13.55
C ALA A 437 4.66 -28.26 13.83
N PHE A 438 3.63 -29.07 14.12
CA PHE A 438 2.30 -28.59 14.50
C PHE A 438 2.34 -27.79 15.81
N LEU A 439 3.10 -28.27 16.80
CA LEU A 439 3.28 -27.56 18.07
C LEU A 439 4.01 -26.23 17.87
N ALA A 440 5.00 -26.18 16.98
CA ALA A 440 5.73 -24.97 16.64
C ALA A 440 4.83 -23.97 15.91
N PHE A 441 4.02 -24.42 14.95
CA PHE A 441 3.01 -23.60 14.28
C PHE A 441 1.99 -23.04 15.28
N ALA A 442 1.51 -23.86 16.21
CA ALA A 442 0.61 -23.43 17.28
C ALA A 442 1.24 -22.33 18.17
N ARG A 443 2.54 -22.42 18.47
CA ARG A 443 3.27 -21.36 19.22
C ARG A 443 3.36 -20.07 18.42
N ALA A 444 3.63 -20.16 17.11
CA ALA A 444 3.69 -19.00 16.23
C ALA A 444 2.34 -18.26 16.15
N LEU A 445 1.21 -18.98 16.14
CA LEU A 445 -0.12 -18.34 16.16
C LEU A 445 -0.36 -17.49 17.43
N LYS A 446 0.14 -17.93 18.59
CA LYS A 446 0.02 -17.18 19.86
C LYS A 446 0.79 -15.86 19.87
N TYR A 447 1.67 -15.64 18.91
CA TYR A 447 2.45 -14.42 18.80
C TYR A 447 1.61 -13.18 18.48
N LEU A 448 0.54 -13.34 17.71
CA LEU A 448 -0.36 -12.25 17.33
C LEU A 448 -1.15 -11.69 18.53
N PRO A 449 -1.85 -12.50 19.36
CA PRO A 449 -2.48 -11.98 20.58
C PRO A 449 -1.45 -11.47 21.59
N LYS A 450 -0.24 -12.04 21.65
CA LYS A 450 0.86 -11.48 22.44
C LYS A 450 1.20 -10.05 22.01
N THR A 451 1.29 -9.80 20.71
CA THR A 451 1.56 -8.47 20.16
C THR A 451 0.44 -7.48 20.47
N LEU A 452 -0.83 -7.91 20.38
CA LEU A 452 -1.96 -7.07 20.76
C LEU A 452 -1.90 -6.67 22.24
N ALA A 453 -1.61 -7.63 23.13
CA ALA A 453 -1.50 -7.37 24.57
C ALA A 453 -0.33 -6.41 24.88
N GLU A 454 0.82 -6.57 24.21
CA GLU A 454 1.97 -5.69 24.34
C GLU A 454 1.65 -4.25 23.90
N ASN A 455 0.95 -4.10 22.77
CA ASN A 455 0.57 -2.78 22.26
C ASN A 455 -0.52 -2.11 23.11
N ALA A 456 -1.40 -2.89 23.75
CA ALA A 456 -2.36 -2.39 24.75
C ALA A 456 -1.71 -2.05 26.11
N GLY A 457 -0.43 -2.38 26.32
CA GLY A 457 0.28 -2.13 27.59
C GLY A 457 -0.10 -3.11 28.70
N LEU A 458 -0.68 -4.27 28.35
CA LEU A 458 -1.09 -5.30 29.29
C LEU A 458 0.07 -6.21 29.70
N ALA A 459 -0.08 -6.90 30.84
CA ALA A 459 0.82 -7.95 31.26
C ALA A 459 0.70 -9.17 30.32
N VAL A 460 1.57 -9.24 29.31
CA VAL A 460 1.53 -10.23 28.23
C VAL A 460 1.48 -11.68 28.74
N SER A 461 2.24 -12.00 29.79
CA SER A 461 2.26 -13.36 30.37
C SER A 461 0.89 -13.77 30.87
N ASP A 462 0.21 -12.84 31.54
CA ASP A 462 -1.03 -13.10 32.26
C ASP A 462 -2.17 -13.23 31.27
N VAL A 463 -2.25 -12.31 30.30
CA VAL A 463 -3.24 -12.34 29.21
C VAL A 463 -3.13 -13.62 28.40
N VAL A 464 -1.93 -14.00 27.96
CA VAL A 464 -1.74 -15.20 27.13
C VAL A 464 -2.02 -16.49 27.93
N ALA A 465 -1.68 -16.52 29.22
CA ALA A 465 -1.97 -17.65 30.10
C ALA A 465 -3.49 -17.80 30.33
N GLU A 466 -4.17 -16.69 30.63
CA GLU A 466 -5.61 -16.65 30.83
C GLU A 466 -6.37 -17.06 29.55
N MET A 467 -6.03 -16.45 28.40
CA MET A 467 -6.59 -16.84 27.11
C MET A 467 -6.36 -18.33 26.82
N SER A 468 -5.14 -18.83 27.04
CA SER A 468 -4.84 -20.25 26.81
C SER A 468 -5.70 -21.16 27.70
N GLY A 469 -5.91 -20.80 28.96
CA GLY A 469 -6.76 -21.54 29.89
C GLY A 469 -8.23 -21.55 29.47
N VAL A 470 -8.78 -20.39 29.09
CA VAL A 470 -10.18 -20.28 28.69
C VAL A 470 -10.45 -21.01 27.35
N HIS A 471 -9.53 -20.88 26.39
CA HIS A 471 -9.62 -21.61 25.13
C HIS A 471 -9.50 -23.12 25.35
N GLN A 472 -8.61 -23.59 26.25
CA GLN A 472 -8.55 -25.00 26.66
C GLN A 472 -9.89 -25.48 27.23
N GLY A 473 -10.54 -24.68 28.06
CA GLY A 473 -11.88 -24.92 28.60
C GLY A 473 -13.02 -24.93 27.56
N GLY A 474 -12.74 -24.56 26.30
CA GLY A 474 -13.66 -24.68 25.18
C GLY A 474 -14.33 -23.37 24.76
N ASN A 475 -14.06 -22.26 25.45
CA ASN A 475 -14.58 -20.97 25.04
C ASN A 475 -13.60 -20.29 24.07
N LEU A 476 -13.93 -20.39 22.77
CA LEU A 476 -13.12 -19.86 21.66
C LEU A 476 -13.35 -18.36 21.38
N LEU A 477 -14.24 -17.71 22.12
CA LEU A 477 -14.66 -16.33 21.90
C LEU A 477 -13.83 -15.30 22.67
N MET A 478 -12.88 -15.75 23.49
CA MET A 478 -12.05 -14.83 24.27
C MET A 478 -10.91 -14.28 23.44
N GLY A 479 -10.83 -12.96 23.33
CA GLY A 479 -9.78 -12.21 22.64
C GLY A 479 -9.10 -11.19 23.56
N VAL A 480 -8.13 -10.45 23.02
CA VAL A 480 -7.43 -9.37 23.73
C VAL A 480 -8.20 -8.06 23.61
N GLY A 481 -8.61 -7.49 24.73
CA GLY A 481 -9.21 -6.14 24.82
C GLY A 481 -8.22 -5.10 25.35
N ALA A 482 -8.72 -3.89 25.61
CA ALA A 482 -7.92 -2.77 26.10
C ALA A 482 -7.45 -2.96 27.57
N GLU A 483 -8.26 -3.60 28.41
CA GLU A 483 -8.02 -3.75 29.86
C GLU A 483 -7.81 -5.21 30.30
N GLY A 484 -7.77 -6.16 29.37
CA GLY A 484 -7.70 -7.59 29.69
C GLY A 484 -8.29 -8.44 28.57
N ILE A 485 -8.76 -9.65 28.89
CA ILE A 485 -9.47 -10.49 27.91
C ILE A 485 -10.95 -10.09 27.81
N ILE A 486 -11.50 -10.16 26.61
CA ILE A 486 -12.90 -9.80 26.31
C ILE A 486 -13.59 -10.92 25.55
N ASN A 487 -14.92 -11.01 25.67
CA ASN A 487 -15.71 -11.84 24.77
C ASN A 487 -15.97 -11.05 23.48
N VAL A 488 -15.30 -11.44 22.40
CA VAL A 488 -15.31 -10.67 21.15
C VAL A 488 -16.68 -10.61 20.48
N ALA A 489 -17.55 -11.59 20.73
CA ALA A 489 -18.91 -11.59 20.20
C ALA A 489 -19.80 -10.58 20.92
N GLN A 490 -19.58 -10.37 22.22
CA GLN A 490 -20.31 -9.36 23.01
C GLN A 490 -19.85 -7.94 22.67
N GLU A 491 -18.55 -7.77 22.45
CA GLU A 491 -17.93 -6.49 22.08
C GLU A 491 -18.03 -6.17 20.58
N GLY A 492 -18.56 -7.08 19.76
CA GLY A 492 -18.71 -6.88 18.32
C GLY A 492 -17.37 -6.77 17.57
N VAL A 493 -16.34 -7.50 17.99
CA VAL A 493 -15.01 -7.47 17.36
C VAL A 493 -14.83 -8.65 16.41
N TRP A 494 -14.87 -8.35 15.12
CA TRP A 494 -14.93 -9.34 14.05
C TRP A 494 -13.76 -9.21 13.07
N ASP A 495 -13.31 -10.35 12.56
CA ASP A 495 -12.47 -10.43 11.38
C ASP A 495 -13.23 -11.14 10.24
N THR A 496 -12.96 -10.77 8.99
CA THR A 496 -13.57 -11.43 7.82
C THR A 496 -12.85 -12.74 7.51
N LEU A 497 -13.63 -13.81 7.30
CA LEU A 497 -13.07 -15.14 7.08
C LEU A 497 -12.18 -15.20 5.83
N ILE A 498 -12.62 -14.58 4.73
CA ILE A 498 -11.90 -14.60 3.46
C ILE A 498 -10.53 -13.93 3.55
N VAL A 499 -10.43 -12.78 4.24
CA VAL A 499 -9.16 -12.04 4.42
C VAL A 499 -8.19 -12.87 5.25
N LYS A 500 -8.66 -13.48 6.35
CA LYS A 500 -7.83 -14.36 7.17
C LYS A 500 -7.36 -15.59 6.41
N ALA A 501 -8.24 -16.22 5.64
CA ALA A 501 -7.89 -17.38 4.81
C ALA A 501 -6.84 -17.02 3.76
N GLN A 502 -6.98 -15.88 3.08
CA GLN A 502 -6.00 -15.37 2.11
C GLN A 502 -4.67 -15.04 2.81
N GLY A 503 -4.70 -14.39 3.96
CA GLY A 503 -3.51 -14.10 4.76
C GLY A 503 -2.76 -15.36 5.18
N PHE A 504 -3.46 -16.40 5.67
CA PHE A 504 -2.83 -17.68 6.02
C PHE A 504 -2.18 -18.37 4.82
N ARG A 505 -2.82 -18.29 3.62
CA ARG A 505 -2.22 -18.81 2.38
C ARG A 505 -0.96 -18.05 2.00
N ALA A 506 -1.00 -16.71 2.04
CA ALA A 506 0.15 -15.86 1.72
C ALA A 506 1.33 -16.14 2.67
N VAL A 507 1.05 -16.24 3.97
CA VAL A 507 2.06 -16.59 4.97
C VAL A 507 2.65 -17.98 4.71
N ALA A 508 1.80 -18.99 4.47
CA ALA A 508 2.25 -20.34 4.20
C ALA A 508 3.15 -20.38 2.96
N GLU A 509 2.76 -19.70 1.87
CA GLU A 509 3.57 -19.62 0.66
C GLU A 509 4.95 -19.01 0.92
N VAL A 510 5.00 -17.86 1.62
CA VAL A 510 6.26 -17.18 1.92
C VAL A 510 7.15 -18.05 2.81
N VAL A 511 6.61 -18.60 3.91
CA VAL A 511 7.38 -19.42 4.85
C VAL A 511 7.91 -20.69 4.17
N LEU A 512 7.08 -21.39 3.39
CA LEU A 512 7.49 -22.62 2.71
C LEU A 512 8.59 -22.36 1.68
N GLN A 513 8.54 -21.22 0.98
CA GLN A 513 9.61 -20.83 0.07
C GLN A 513 10.89 -20.51 0.83
N LEU A 514 10.83 -19.69 1.88
CA LEU A 514 12.01 -19.25 2.63
C LEU A 514 12.73 -20.38 3.37
N VAL A 515 12.00 -21.37 3.91
CA VAL A 515 12.60 -22.56 4.53
C VAL A 515 13.43 -23.38 3.53
N THR A 516 13.08 -23.34 2.25
CA THR A 516 13.80 -24.05 1.18
C THR A 516 14.97 -23.26 0.58
N VAL A 517 15.12 -21.98 0.91
CA VAL A 517 16.24 -21.18 0.40
C VAL A 517 17.53 -21.64 1.07
N ASP A 518 18.43 -22.18 0.27
CA ASP A 518 19.75 -22.62 0.72
C ASP A 518 20.77 -21.47 0.68
N GLU A 519 20.87 -20.75 -0.45
CA GLU A 519 21.83 -19.64 -0.62
C GLU A 519 21.13 -18.40 -1.22
N ILE A 520 21.50 -17.21 -0.72
CA ILE A 520 21.10 -15.91 -1.31
C ILE A 520 22.30 -15.34 -2.06
N VAL A 521 22.15 -15.23 -3.38
CA VAL A 521 23.19 -14.73 -4.28
C VAL A 521 22.74 -13.40 -4.88
N VAL A 522 23.49 -12.32 -4.62
CA VAL A 522 23.18 -10.98 -5.14
C VAL A 522 24.24 -10.57 -6.15
N ALA A 523 23.82 -10.29 -7.38
CA ALA A 523 24.69 -9.68 -8.37
C ALA A 523 24.99 -8.24 -7.98
N LYS A 524 26.26 -7.81 -8.10
CA LYS A 524 26.63 -6.41 -7.89
C LYS A 524 25.82 -5.53 -8.83
N LYS A 525 25.16 -4.51 -8.29
CA LYS A 525 24.64 -3.42 -9.11
C LYS A 525 25.81 -2.82 -9.86
N SER A 526 25.80 -2.88 -11.19
CA SER A 526 26.72 -2.11 -12.02
C SER A 526 26.55 -0.65 -11.60
N PRO A 527 27.63 0.11 -11.36
CA PRO A 527 27.49 1.53 -11.08
C PRO A 527 26.75 2.14 -12.27
N THR A 528 25.51 2.59 -12.02
CA THR A 528 24.79 3.41 -12.98
C THR A 528 25.71 4.59 -13.25
N HIS A 529 26.04 4.84 -14.52
CA HIS A 529 26.91 5.93 -14.93
C HIS A 529 26.26 7.27 -14.52
N GLN A 530 26.42 7.67 -13.26
CA GLN A 530 26.27 9.06 -12.86
C GLN A 530 27.45 9.77 -13.50
N GLN A 531 27.21 10.36 -14.68
CA GLN A 531 28.10 11.35 -15.26
C GLN A 531 28.17 12.53 -14.28
N ILE A 532 29.08 12.43 -13.31
CA ILE A 532 29.60 13.61 -12.62
C ILE A 532 30.42 14.34 -13.68
N TRP A 533 29.77 15.27 -14.39
CA TRP A 533 30.44 16.22 -15.25
C TRP A 533 31.21 17.17 -14.33
N ASN A 534 32.52 16.97 -14.22
CA ASN A 534 33.42 17.88 -13.50
C ASN A 534 34.03 18.82 -14.54
N PRO A 535 33.58 20.08 -14.69
CA PRO A 535 34.09 20.98 -15.71
C PRO A 535 35.31 21.72 -15.16
N ASP A 536 36.38 21.03 -14.78
CA ASP A 536 37.68 21.68 -14.52
C ASP A 536 38.82 20.66 -14.49
N SER A 537 39.23 20.19 -15.67
CA SER A 537 40.54 19.56 -15.84
C SER A 537 41.15 19.96 -17.19
N LYS A 538 41.37 21.26 -17.38
CA LYS A 538 42.31 21.79 -18.38
C LYS A 538 43.16 22.92 -17.78
N THR A 539 44.03 22.59 -16.85
CA THR A 539 45.19 23.42 -16.53
C THR A 539 46.48 22.71 -16.93
N LYS A 540 47.10 23.27 -17.98
CA LYS A 540 48.37 22.89 -18.58
C LYS A 540 49.48 22.82 -17.51
N LYS A 541 50.22 21.71 -17.48
CA LYS A 541 51.51 21.58 -16.81
C LYS A 541 52.46 22.69 -17.27
N ARG A 542 52.90 23.57 -16.36
CA ARG A 542 54.09 24.42 -16.55
C ARG A 542 55.33 23.62 -16.11
N PRO A 543 56.47 23.72 -16.82
CA PRO A 543 57.72 23.08 -16.40
C PRO A 543 58.39 23.87 -15.25
N PRO A 544 59.26 23.23 -14.44
CA PRO A 544 59.87 23.87 -13.28
C PRO A 544 61.00 24.85 -13.67
N PRO A 545 61.34 25.84 -12.81
CA PRO A 545 62.40 26.78 -13.10
C PRO A 545 63.80 26.18 -12.80
N VAL A 546 64.76 26.57 -13.63
CA VAL A 546 66.19 26.24 -13.53
C VAL A 546 66.84 27.09 -12.44
N GLU A 547 67.33 26.46 -11.37
CA GLU A 547 68.15 27.12 -10.34
C GLU A 547 69.57 27.42 -10.86
N LYS A 548 69.97 28.70 -10.81
CA LYS A 548 71.36 29.13 -10.99
C LYS A 548 72.04 29.23 -9.62
N LYS A 549 73.11 28.44 -9.45
CA LYS A 549 74.12 28.55 -8.38
C LYS A 549 74.57 29.99 -8.12
N LYS A 550 74.62 30.41 -6.86
CA LYS A 550 75.64 31.33 -6.31
C LYS A 550 75.84 31.13 -4.80
N LYS A 551 77.00 30.54 -4.49
CA LYS A 551 77.95 30.78 -3.38
C LYS A 551 77.45 30.94 -1.92
N ASN A 552 77.88 29.97 -1.08
CA ASN A 552 78.19 30.13 0.35
C ASN A 552 79.08 31.34 0.63
N PRO A 553 78.99 31.95 1.83
CA PRO A 553 80.01 31.66 2.83
C PRO A 553 79.56 31.56 4.33
N TRP A 554 80.09 30.52 5.02
CA TRP A 554 80.61 30.46 6.42
C TRP A 554 79.61 30.11 7.54
N ASN A 555 79.76 28.90 8.14
CA ASN A 555 80.53 28.54 9.38
C ASN A 555 79.77 29.02 10.64
N GLU A 556 79.46 28.20 11.64
CA GLU A 556 80.11 27.01 12.23
C GLU A 556 79.12 25.86 12.47
#